data_AF-T0N7V3-F1
#
_entry.id   AF-T0N7V3-F1
#
_cell.length_a   1.000
_cell.length_b   1.000
_cell.length_c   1.000
_cell.angle_alpha   90.00
_cell.angle_beta   90.00
_cell.angle_gamma   90.00
#
_symmetry.space_group_name_H-M   'P 1'
#
loop_
_entity.id
_entity.type
_entity.pdbx_description
1 polymer ?
#
loop_
_entity_poly.entity_id
_entity_poly.type
_entity_poly.pdbx_seq_one_letter_code
_entity_poly.pdbx_strand_id
1 'polypeptide(L)' 'MSYLLKPLKTKKIELTNRLVMPPMATAKSQGDGKVSEEILNYYQEKYRGRIYLPNNY' A
#
# COMPACT_ATOMS: atom_id res chain seq x y z
N MET A 1 -20.92 -11.54 -1.19
CA MET A 1 -19.96 -10.99 -0.20
C MET A 1 -18.55 -11.02 -0.75
N SER A 2 -17.94 -9.86 -1.00
CA SER A 2 -16.56 -9.79 -1.52
C SER A 2 -15.55 -10.14 -0.41
N TYR A 3 -14.81 -11.24 -0.57
CA TYR A 3 -13.69 -11.61 0.32
C TYR A 3 -12.53 -10.62 0.27
N LEU A 4 -12.53 -9.71 -0.70
CA LEU A 4 -11.49 -8.73 -0.94
C LEU A 4 -11.26 -7.80 0.26
N LEU A 5 -12.33 -7.45 0.98
CA LEU A 5 -12.28 -6.56 2.13
C LEU A 5 -12.17 -7.30 3.46
N LYS A 6 -12.15 -8.64 3.45
CA LYS A 6 -11.99 -9.43 4.67
C LYS A 6 -10.51 -9.51 5.05
N PRO A 7 -10.17 -9.44 6.35
CA PRO A 7 -8.81 -9.66 6.81
C PRO A 7 -8.24 -11.00 6.35
N LEU A 8 -6.91 -11.04 6.18
CA LEU A 8 -6.14 -12.24 5.89
C LEU A 8 -5.08 -12.42 6.97
N LYS A 9 -5.31 -13.39 7.86
CA LYS A 9 -4.31 -13.85 8.83
C LYS A 9 -3.40 -14.89 8.18
N THR A 10 -2.11 -14.60 8.16
CA THR A 10 -1.05 -15.56 7.82
C THR A 10 -0.34 -16.03 9.09
N LYS A 11 0.66 -16.89 8.98
CA LYS A 11 1.43 -17.36 10.14
C LYS A 11 2.20 -16.25 10.87
N LYS A 12 2.54 -15.16 10.19
CA LYS A 12 3.46 -14.12 10.70
C LYS A 12 2.89 -12.70 10.70
N ILE A 13 1.92 -12.42 9.83
CA ILE A 13 1.34 -11.08 9.66
C ILE A 13 -0.17 -11.19 9.43
N GLU A 14 -0.89 -10.13 9.80
CA GLU A 14 -2.30 -9.93 9.52
C GLU A 14 -2.46 -8.76 8.56
N LEU A 15 -3.13 -9.00 7.43
CA LEU A 15 -3.54 -7.95 6.50
C LEU A 15 -4.99 -7.58 6.78
N THR A 16 -5.28 -6.29 6.87
CA THR A 16 -6.64 -5.78 7.15
C THR A 16 -7.62 -6.06 6.01
N ASN A 17 -7.11 -6.22 4.79
CA ASN A 17 -7.87 -6.63 3.60
C ASN A 17 -6.94 -7.41 2.63
N ARG A 18 -7.47 -7.79 1.46
CA ARG A 18 -6.74 -8.57 0.43
C ARG A 18 -6.33 -7.74 -0.78
N LEU A 19 -6.35 -6.41 -0.66
CA LEU A 19 -5.84 -5.48 -1.67
C LEU A 19 -4.35 -5.22 -1.40
N VAL A 20 -3.53 -5.44 -2.41
CA VAL A 20 -2.08 -5.19 -2.34
C VAL A 20 -1.68 -4.24 -3.45
N MET A 21 -0.78 -3.31 -3.13
CA MET A 21 -0.11 -2.51 -4.14
C MET A 21 0.95 -3.39 -4.82
N PRO A 22 0.90 -3.59 -6.14
CA PRO A 22 1.96 -4.32 -6.82
C PRO A 22 3.27 -3.52 -6.77
N PRO A 23 4.43 -4.18 -6.89
CA PRO A 23 5.69 -3.46 -7.09
C PRO A 23 5.61 -2.67 -8.40
N MET A 24 5.78 -1.36 -8.31
CA MET A 24 5.77 -0.45 -9.45
C MET A 24 7.07 0.36 -9.45
N ALA A 25 7.81 0.32 -10.55
CA ALA A 25 8.97 1.18 -10.73
C ALA A 25 8.49 2.64 -10.81
N THR A 26 8.98 3.48 -9.92
CA THR A 26 8.55 4.87 -9.83
C THR A 26 9.43 5.83 -10.61
N ALA A 27 10.69 5.45 -10.91
CA ALA A 27 11.74 6.32 -11.46
C ALA A 27 11.96 7.62 -10.64
N LYS A 28 11.55 7.63 -9.37
CA LYS A 28 11.55 8.80 -8.48
C LYS A 28 12.69 8.76 -7.46
N SER A 29 13.65 7.83 -7.56
CA SER A 29 14.78 7.78 -6.62
C SER A 29 15.70 8.99 -6.80
N GLN A 30 16.46 9.33 -5.76
CA GLN A 30 17.59 10.24 -5.90
C GLN A 30 18.67 9.62 -6.81
N GLY A 31 19.64 10.43 -7.27
CA GLY A 31 20.68 9.99 -8.21
C GLY A 31 21.59 8.88 -7.69
N ASP A 32 21.62 8.66 -6.37
CA ASP A 32 22.33 7.56 -5.70
C ASP A 32 21.43 6.35 -5.38
N GLY A 33 20.22 6.32 -5.93
CA GLY A 33 19.23 5.27 -5.68
C GLY A 33 18.51 5.37 -4.34
N LYS A 34 18.75 6.42 -3.54
CA LYS A 34 18.03 6.62 -2.28
C LYS A 34 16.57 7.00 -2.47
N VAL A 35 15.81 6.75 -1.42
CA VAL A 35 14.43 7.21 -1.29
C VAL A 35 14.40 8.74 -1.39
N SER A 36 13.50 9.27 -2.21
CA SER A 36 13.21 10.69 -2.32
C SER A 36 11.88 11.04 -1.65
N GLU A 37 11.63 12.32 -1.44
CA GLU A 37 10.34 12.83 -1.00
C GLU A 37 9.21 12.49 -1.99
N GLU A 38 9.50 12.45 -3.29
CA GLU A 38 8.51 12.05 -4.31
C GLU A 38 8.08 10.59 -4.19
N ILE A 39 8.97 9.70 -3.73
CA ILE A 39 8.62 8.31 -3.42
C ILE A 39 7.69 8.28 -2.20
N LEU A 40 7.98 9.06 -1.15
CA LEU A 40 7.13 9.14 0.03
C LEU A 40 5.72 9.66 -0.31
N ASN A 41 5.65 10.75 -1.07
CA ASN A 41 4.39 11.33 -1.52
C ASN A 41 3.59 10.34 -2.38
N TYR A 42 4.25 9.63 -3.29
CA TYR A 42 3.61 8.61 -4.13
C TYR A 42 2.92 7.51 -3.30
N TYR A 43 3.60 6.96 -2.29
CA TYR A 43 2.99 5.95 -1.42
C TYR A 43 1.88 6.52 -0.53
N GLN A 44 2.04 7.74 -0.03
CA GLN A 44 1.04 8.43 0.81
C GLN A 44 -0.27 8.68 0.05
N GLU A 45 -0.19 9.13 -1.20
CA GLU A 45 -1.37 9.31 -2.07
C GLU A 45 -2.07 7.98 -2.35
N LYS A 46 -1.32 6.92 -2.66
CA LYS A 46 -1.88 5.59 -2.95
C LYS A 46 -2.51 4.92 -1.72
N TYR A 47 -1.93 5.15 -0.54
CA TYR A 47 -2.47 4.71 0.73
C TYR A 47 -3.83 5.37 1.01
N ARG A 48 -3.89 6.71 0.93
CA ARG A 48 -5.12 7.48 1.13
C ARG A 48 -6.20 7.18 0.08
N GLY A 49 -5.77 6.82 -1.12
CA GLY A 49 -6.63 6.72 -2.28
C GLY A 49 -7.53 5.49 -2.36
N ARG A 50 -7.18 4.32 -1.78
CA ARG A 50 -7.97 3.06 -1.88
C ARG A 50 -7.42 1.81 -1.16
N ILE A 51 -6.17 1.79 -0.68
CA ILE A 51 -5.56 0.56 -0.14
C ILE A 51 -5.81 0.41 1.37
N TYR A 52 -6.06 1.52 2.06
CA TYR A 52 -6.54 1.55 3.42
C TYR A 52 -8.00 2.02 3.44
N LEU A 53 -8.93 1.09 3.66
CA LEU A 53 -10.28 1.43 4.12
C LEU A 53 -10.23 1.42 5.65
N PRO A 54 -10.21 2.59 6.33
CA PRO A 54 -10.44 2.60 7.77
C PRO A 54 -11.79 1.98 8.08
N ASN A 55 -11.85 1.19 9.15
CA ASN A 55 -13.04 0.49 9.66
C ASN A 55 -14.17 1.46 10.04
N ASN A 56 -14.87 2.08 9.08
CA ASN A 56 -16.10 2.86 9.31
C ASN A 56 -16.95 2.98 8.03
N TYR A 57 -17.36 1.83 7.47
CA TYR A 57 -18.56 1.74 6.62
C TYR A 57 -19.34 0.48 7.00
#